data_AF-A0A2V7P0S6-F1
#
_entry.id   AF-A0A2V7P0S6-F1
#
_cell.length_a   1.000
_cell.length_b   1.000
_cell.length_c   1.000
_cell.angle_alpha   90.00
_cell.angle_beta   90.00
_cell.angle_gamma   90.00
#
_symmetry.space_group_name_H-M   'P 1'
#
loop_
_entity.id
_entity.type
_entity.pdbx_description
1 polymer ?
#
loop_
_entity_poly.entity_id
_entity_poly.type
_entity_poly.pdbx_seq_one_letter_code
_entity_poly.pdbx_strand_id
1 'polypeptide(L)'
;MYRLELLPGIQDLRRNAIKQSKTVIFSTGPPIGHAALTGTALQWVEQRALVGGVIRAARLPDTVAYVTVADSVGDFRLPELEPGRYRVIAIQDQNGNRALDRREAFDTATVTLDTAAHVVLWTFVHDSAGPRLRTVDLLDSTSLRLSFSQPLDPATPLDTARVRVFALPDSTPVAVTAVLSPAVYDSLTARERARADSLRRAADTTAKRDTTARAPNLAQAVAARQAPAAAPPAAPAGSAADTSRIRKLLRQRPTPFDHLVVQVREKLVPGSKYLIRARGATNLNGASTDGQAVLAVPVPKPARDTVPAPAPTRRPPKPP
;
A
#
# COMPACT_ATOMS: atom_id res chain seq x y z
N MET A 1 -1.82 -38.10 15.29
CA MET A 1 -1.77 -37.12 16.40
C MET A 1 -3.18 -36.93 16.91
N TYR A 2 -3.40 -37.06 18.21
CA TYR A 2 -4.70 -36.87 18.84
C TYR A 2 -4.64 -35.71 19.81
N ARG A 3 -5.60 -34.79 19.71
CA ARG A 3 -5.81 -33.68 20.64
C ARG A 3 -7.11 -33.94 21.40
N LEU A 4 -7.02 -34.12 22.71
CA LEU A 4 -8.16 -34.23 23.60
C LEU A 4 -8.32 -32.92 24.37
N GLU A 5 -9.48 -32.30 24.27
CA GLU A 5 -9.81 -31.13 25.08
C GLU A 5 -10.76 -31.55 26.21
N LEU A 6 -10.24 -31.55 27.44
CA LEU A 6 -11.02 -31.84 28.63
C LEU A 6 -11.66 -30.52 29.08
N LEU A 7 -12.98 -30.42 28.93
CA LEU A 7 -13.74 -29.26 29.38
C LEU A 7 -13.94 -29.30 30.91
N PRO A 8 -14.16 -28.14 31.57
CA PRO A 8 -14.50 -28.11 32.98
C PRO A 8 -15.73 -28.97 33.30
N GLY A 9 -15.70 -29.69 34.43
CA GLY A 9 -16.80 -30.52 34.89
C GLY A 9 -16.66 -32.03 34.63
N ILE A 10 -15.65 -32.46 33.86
CA ILE A 10 -15.27 -33.88 33.78
C ILE A 10 -14.77 -34.34 35.16
N GLN A 11 -15.27 -35.49 35.61
CA GLN A 11 -14.90 -36.11 36.88
C GLN A 11 -14.03 -37.35 36.64
N ASP A 12 -12.98 -37.51 37.45
CA ASP A 12 -12.20 -38.75 37.46
C ASP A 12 -12.93 -39.88 38.22
N LEU A 13 -12.35 -41.09 38.21
CA LEU A 13 -12.87 -42.25 38.95
C LEU A 13 -12.90 -42.06 40.47
N ARG A 14 -12.25 -41.01 40.99
CA ARG A 14 -12.22 -40.62 42.41
C ARG A 14 -13.13 -39.41 42.70
N ARG A 15 -14.00 -39.03 41.75
CA ARG A 15 -14.93 -37.89 41.82
C ARG A 15 -14.26 -36.52 41.96
N ASN A 16 -13.01 -36.38 41.54
CA ASN A 16 -12.37 -35.07 41.43
C ASN A 16 -12.82 -34.40 40.12
N ALA A 17 -13.49 -33.26 40.25
CA ALA A 17 -13.93 -32.46 39.10
C ALA A 17 -12.82 -31.52 38.64
N ILE A 18 -12.52 -31.52 37.34
CA ILE A 18 -11.58 -30.57 36.74
C ILE A 18 -12.27 -29.21 36.64
N LYS A 19 -11.69 -28.17 37.26
CA LYS A 19 -12.25 -26.80 37.31
C LYS A 19 -11.82 -25.91 36.13
N GLN A 20 -10.79 -26.33 35.40
CA GLN A 20 -10.21 -25.61 34.27
C GLN A 20 -10.12 -26.54 33.07
N SER A 21 -10.18 -26.00 31.86
CA SER A 21 -9.97 -26.82 30.67
C SER A 21 -8.52 -27.33 30.64
N LYS A 22 -8.33 -28.58 30.21
CA LYS A 22 -6.99 -29.16 30.05
C LYS A 22 -6.89 -29.84 28.70
N THR A 23 -5.92 -29.42 27.90
CA THR A 23 -5.63 -30.06 26.62
C THR A 23 -4.57 -31.13 26.82
N VAL A 24 -4.86 -32.35 26.38
CA VAL A 24 -3.90 -33.46 26.35
C VAL A 24 -3.65 -33.81 24.90
N ILE A 25 -2.37 -33.82 24.52
CA ILE A 25 -1.95 -34.17 23.17
C ILE A 25 -1.11 -35.43 23.29
N PHE A 26 -1.51 -36.45 22.55
CA PHE A 26 -0.82 -37.74 22.55
C PHE A 26 -0.74 -38.28 21.11
N SER A 27 0.33 -39.00 20.83
CA SER A 27 0.59 -39.64 19.55
C SER A 27 0.61 -41.15 19.76
N THR A 28 -0.09 -41.89 18.91
CA THR A 28 0.07 -43.35 18.78
C THR A 28 1.07 -43.72 17.68
N GLY A 29 1.80 -42.72 17.16
CA GLY A 29 2.81 -42.83 16.11
C GLY A 29 4.14 -42.20 16.56
N PRO A 30 4.89 -41.53 15.65
CA PRO A 30 6.17 -40.90 15.97
C PRO A 30 6.11 -39.90 17.14
N PRO A 31 7.27 -39.57 17.77
CA PRO A 31 7.36 -38.63 18.88
C PRO A 31 6.68 -37.31 18.55
N ILE A 32 5.98 -36.73 19.54
CA ILE A 32 5.39 -35.40 19.36
C ILE A 32 6.52 -34.38 19.28
N GLY A 33 6.50 -33.59 18.21
CA GLY A 33 7.43 -32.48 18.06
C GLY A 33 7.31 -31.51 19.23
N HIS A 34 8.43 -30.89 19.61
CA HIS A 34 8.47 -29.90 20.69
C HIS A 34 8.86 -28.51 20.17
N ALA A 35 9.12 -28.40 18.87
CA ALA A 35 9.50 -27.14 18.27
C ALA A 35 8.27 -26.31 17.87
N ALA A 36 8.44 -24.99 17.84
CA ALA A 36 7.39 -24.06 17.44
C ALA A 36 7.84 -23.13 16.32
N LEU A 37 7.09 -23.10 15.23
CA LEU A 37 7.25 -22.11 14.17
C LEU A 37 6.21 -21.01 14.36
N THR A 38 6.70 -19.78 14.47
CA THR A 38 5.86 -18.58 14.53
C THR A 38 6.19 -17.67 13.36
N GLY A 39 5.31 -16.72 13.06
CA GLY A 39 5.61 -15.74 12.05
C GLY A 39 4.52 -14.74 11.82
N THR A 40 4.77 -13.85 10.88
CA THR A 40 3.84 -12.82 10.43
C THR A 40 3.73 -12.88 8.91
N ALA A 41 2.50 -12.97 8.40
CA ALA A 41 2.20 -12.90 6.97
C ALA A 41 1.67 -11.51 6.62
N LEU A 42 2.22 -10.92 5.56
CA LEU A 42 1.95 -9.55 5.12
C LEU A 42 1.62 -9.53 3.64
N GLN A 43 0.66 -8.70 3.25
CA GLN A 43 0.40 -8.35 1.86
C GLN A 43 1.33 -7.22 1.44
N TRP A 44 2.28 -7.53 0.56
CA TRP A 44 3.36 -6.60 0.23
C TRP A 44 2.87 -5.44 -0.65
N VAL A 45 1.99 -5.69 -1.61
CA VAL A 45 1.48 -4.66 -2.53
C VAL A 45 0.50 -3.74 -1.82
N GLU A 46 -0.43 -4.31 -1.06
CA GLU A 46 -1.48 -3.60 -0.31
C GLU A 46 -0.96 -2.97 0.99
N GLN A 47 0.28 -3.25 1.39
CA GLN A 47 0.93 -2.72 2.58
C GLN A 47 0.10 -2.96 3.86
N ARG A 48 -0.34 -4.21 4.07
CA ARG A 48 -1.15 -4.59 5.24
C ARG A 48 -0.85 -6.01 5.72
N ALA A 49 -1.40 -6.38 6.86
CA ALA A 49 -1.36 -7.76 7.34
C ALA A 49 -2.18 -8.70 6.42
N LEU A 50 -1.70 -9.93 6.25
CA LEU A 50 -2.46 -10.99 5.57
C LEU A 50 -3.40 -11.65 6.58
N VAL A 51 -4.61 -11.11 6.70
CA VAL A 51 -5.65 -11.64 7.59
C VAL A 51 -6.28 -12.88 6.98
N GLY A 52 -6.38 -13.97 7.75
CA GLY A 52 -7.00 -15.21 7.29
C GLY A 52 -6.20 -15.97 6.23
N GLY A 53 -4.93 -15.61 6.01
CA GLY A 53 -4.06 -16.29 5.05
C GLY A 53 -3.76 -17.72 5.49
N VAL A 54 -3.73 -18.65 4.54
CA VAL A 54 -3.40 -20.05 4.80
C VAL A 54 -1.88 -20.20 4.84
N ILE A 55 -1.37 -20.75 5.93
CA ILE A 55 0.06 -21.02 6.13
C ILE A 55 0.29 -22.51 6.04
N ARG A 56 1.17 -22.93 5.14
CA ARG A 56 1.56 -24.34 4.94
C ARG A 56 3.04 -24.50 5.22
N ALA A 57 3.40 -25.32 6.19
CA ALA A 57 4.78 -25.68 6.50
C ALA A 57 5.00 -27.16 6.20
N ALA A 58 5.76 -27.48 5.16
CA ALA A 58 6.16 -28.85 4.83
C ALA A 58 7.61 -29.07 5.24
N ARG A 59 7.89 -30.14 6.00
CA ARG A 59 9.25 -30.55 6.34
C ARG A 59 9.91 -31.08 5.07
N LEU A 60 11.15 -30.72 4.78
CA LEU A 60 11.89 -31.18 3.60
C LEU A 60 12.66 -32.47 3.94
N PRO A 61 12.66 -33.49 3.07
CA PRO A 61 12.10 -33.53 1.71
C PRO A 61 10.61 -33.92 1.62
N ASP A 62 9.95 -34.12 2.75
CA ASP A 62 8.55 -34.54 2.82
C ASP A 62 7.58 -33.54 2.15
N THR A 63 6.39 -34.04 1.79
CA THR A 63 5.36 -33.27 1.08
C THR A 63 4.14 -32.94 1.94
N VAL A 64 3.98 -33.63 3.09
CA VAL A 64 2.86 -33.41 4.02
C VAL A 64 3.10 -32.10 4.76
N ALA A 65 2.16 -31.17 4.60
CA ALA A 65 2.25 -29.84 5.20
C ALA A 65 1.42 -29.77 6.47
N TYR A 66 2.00 -29.18 7.52
CA TYR A 66 1.24 -28.62 8.62
C TYR A 66 0.54 -27.35 8.14
N VAL A 67 -0.73 -27.21 8.47
CA VAL A 67 -1.56 -26.09 8.00
C VAL A 67 -2.11 -25.31 9.18
N THR A 68 -2.00 -23.99 9.12
CA THR A 68 -2.65 -23.07 10.05
C THR A 68 -3.18 -21.86 9.27
N VAL A 69 -3.90 -20.98 9.95
CA VAL A 69 -4.46 -19.75 9.38
C VAL A 69 -3.92 -18.57 10.17
N ALA A 70 -3.53 -17.51 9.46
CA ALA A 70 -3.08 -16.26 10.07
C ALA A 70 -4.25 -15.51 10.72
N ASP A 71 -4.00 -14.89 11.87
CA ASP A 71 -5.00 -14.17 12.65
C ASP A 71 -5.35 -12.79 12.06
N SER A 72 -6.08 -11.96 12.82
CA SER A 72 -6.51 -10.61 12.42
C SER A 72 -5.36 -9.60 12.27
N VAL A 73 -4.16 -9.92 12.75
CA VAL A 73 -2.95 -9.11 12.59
C VAL A 73 -1.92 -9.76 11.68
N GLY A 74 -2.27 -10.91 11.08
CA GLY A 74 -1.41 -11.67 10.18
C GLY A 74 -0.40 -12.56 10.90
N ASP A 75 -0.46 -12.67 12.23
CA ASP A 75 0.41 -13.57 12.97
C ASP A 75 -0.09 -15.01 12.89
N PHE A 76 0.83 -15.96 12.92
CA PHE A 76 0.51 -17.38 12.92
C PHE A 76 1.45 -18.17 13.83
N ARG A 77 0.96 -19.32 14.29
CA ARG A 77 1.72 -20.26 15.12
C ARG A 77 1.42 -21.70 14.73
N LEU A 78 2.48 -22.46 14.58
CA LEU A 78 2.49 -23.90 14.38
C LEU A 78 3.29 -24.53 15.53
N PRO A 79 2.61 -24.97 16.60
CA PRO A 79 3.25 -25.68 17.70
C PRO A 79 3.54 -27.14 17.33
N GLU A 80 4.35 -27.79 18.16
CA GLU A 80 4.56 -29.24 18.15
C GLU A 80 5.10 -29.80 16.82
N LEU A 81 5.93 -29.00 16.18
CA LEU A 81 6.68 -29.41 14.99
C LEU A 81 7.91 -30.22 15.40
N GLU A 82 8.29 -31.16 14.56
CA GLU A 82 9.57 -31.84 14.69
C GLU A 82 10.71 -30.90 14.29
N PRO A 83 11.89 -30.97 14.93
CA PRO A 83 13.06 -30.27 14.43
C PRO A 83 13.42 -30.70 12.99
N GLY A 84 13.82 -29.75 12.17
CA GLY A 84 14.18 -29.98 10.77
C GLY A 84 14.05 -28.75 9.88
N ARG A 85 14.27 -28.95 8.58
CA ARG A 85 14.15 -27.88 7.59
C ARG A 85 12.75 -27.85 7.01
N TYR A 86 12.08 -26.70 7.05
CA TYR A 86 10.73 -26.52 6.56
C TYR A 86 10.69 -25.57 5.36
N ARG A 87 9.86 -25.89 4.38
CA ARG A 87 9.38 -24.95 3.38
C ARG A 87 8.03 -24.41 3.84
N VAL A 88 7.98 -23.12 4.13
CA VAL A 88 6.81 -22.40 4.63
C VAL A 88 6.24 -21.56 3.51
N ILE A 89 4.95 -21.68 3.25
CA ILE A 89 4.23 -20.93 2.22
C ILE A 89 3.08 -20.19 2.89
N ALA A 90 2.96 -18.89 2.67
CA ALA A 90 1.76 -18.11 2.99
C ALA A 90 0.95 -17.89 1.72
N ILE A 91 -0.35 -18.14 1.77
CA ILE A 91 -1.26 -18.04 0.62
C ILE A 91 -2.43 -17.11 1.01
N GLN A 92 -2.71 -16.14 0.17
CA GLN A 92 -3.96 -15.41 0.20
C GLN A 92 -5.05 -16.24 -0.50
N ASP A 93 -5.63 -17.17 0.26
CA ASP A 93 -6.70 -18.07 -0.18
C ASP A 93 -8.00 -17.27 -0.38
N GLN A 94 -8.26 -16.86 -1.62
CA GLN A 94 -9.42 -16.01 -1.94
C GLN A 94 -10.67 -16.83 -2.21
N ASN A 95 -10.53 -18.10 -2.59
CA ASN A 95 -11.65 -18.96 -2.93
C ASN A 95 -12.01 -19.97 -1.81
N GLY A 96 -11.23 -20.00 -0.73
CA GLY A 96 -11.46 -20.82 0.47
C GLY A 96 -11.08 -22.28 0.29
N ASN A 97 -10.34 -22.65 -0.76
CA ASN A 97 -9.99 -24.04 -1.05
C ASN A 97 -8.72 -24.53 -0.34
N ARG A 98 -8.01 -23.62 0.36
CA ARG A 98 -6.74 -23.86 1.09
C ARG A 98 -5.60 -24.40 0.23
N ALA A 99 -5.72 -24.27 -1.09
CA ALA A 99 -4.70 -24.61 -2.06
C ALA A 99 -4.01 -23.33 -2.56
N LEU A 100 -2.95 -23.49 -3.33
CA LEU A 100 -2.32 -22.38 -4.03
C LEU A 100 -2.85 -22.34 -5.46
N ASP A 101 -3.55 -21.28 -5.82
CA ASP A 101 -4.03 -21.06 -7.19
C ASP A 101 -3.22 -20.01 -7.95
N ARG A 102 -3.29 -20.07 -9.29
CA ARG A 102 -2.44 -19.27 -10.21
C ARG A 102 -2.49 -17.76 -9.99
N ARG A 103 -3.61 -17.23 -9.48
CA ARG A 103 -3.81 -15.77 -9.30
C ARG A 103 -3.75 -15.34 -7.84
N GLU A 104 -3.48 -16.27 -6.93
CA GLU A 104 -3.41 -15.95 -5.51
C GLU A 104 -2.04 -15.40 -5.16
N ALA A 105 -2.04 -14.43 -4.26
CA ALA A 105 -0.80 -13.90 -3.73
C ALA A 105 -0.18 -14.94 -2.78
N PHE A 106 1.11 -15.21 -2.95
CA PHE A 106 1.82 -16.11 -2.05
C PHE A 106 3.26 -15.69 -1.85
N ASP A 107 3.87 -16.23 -0.79
CA ASP A 107 5.30 -16.14 -0.54
C ASP A 107 5.82 -17.46 0.02
N THR A 108 7.08 -17.78 -0.25
CA THR A 108 7.73 -19.01 0.20
C THR A 108 9.04 -18.69 0.89
N ALA A 109 9.24 -19.25 2.08
CA ALA A 109 10.51 -19.21 2.80
C ALA A 109 10.96 -20.61 3.19
N THR A 110 12.28 -20.81 3.25
CA THR A 110 12.85 -22.02 3.86
C THR A 110 13.41 -21.65 5.22
N VAL A 111 13.04 -22.41 6.24
CA VAL A 111 13.40 -22.16 7.64
C VAL A 111 13.98 -23.42 8.26
N THR A 112 15.09 -23.31 8.96
CA THR A 112 15.61 -24.39 9.81
C THR A 112 15.02 -24.22 11.20
N LEU A 113 14.38 -25.27 11.72
CA LEU A 113 13.67 -25.27 12.99
C LEU A 113 14.35 -26.25 13.95
N ASP A 114 14.85 -25.74 15.08
CA ASP A 114 15.46 -26.56 16.13
C ASP A 114 14.52 -26.63 17.34
N THR A 115 14.29 -25.49 18.00
CA THR A 115 13.32 -25.36 19.11
C THR A 115 12.27 -24.31 18.81
N ALA A 116 12.68 -23.16 18.31
CA ALA A 116 11.77 -22.11 17.89
C ALA A 116 12.34 -21.38 16.69
N ALA A 117 11.47 -21.02 15.74
CA ALA A 117 11.82 -20.16 14.62
C ALA A 117 10.74 -19.11 14.39
N HIS A 118 11.16 -17.98 13.85
CA HIS A 118 10.28 -16.89 13.46
C HIS A 118 10.53 -16.52 11.99
N VAL A 119 9.47 -16.37 11.20
CA VAL A 119 9.55 -16.01 9.78
C VAL A 119 8.57 -14.89 9.43
N VAL A 120 8.96 -14.01 8.51
CA VAL A 120 8.07 -12.99 7.94
C VAL A 120 7.87 -13.32 6.47
N LEU A 121 6.61 -13.44 6.05
CA LEU A 121 6.21 -13.82 4.69
C LEU A 121 5.50 -12.64 4.03
N TRP A 122 5.92 -12.29 2.82
CA TRP A 122 5.49 -11.12 2.07
C TRP A 122 4.76 -11.54 0.81
N THR A 123 3.47 -11.80 0.92
CA THR A 123 2.67 -12.33 -0.19
C THR A 123 2.43 -11.27 -1.26
N PHE A 124 2.58 -11.66 -2.51
CA PHE A 124 2.20 -10.90 -3.71
C PHE A 124 1.87 -11.87 -4.84
N VAL A 125 1.23 -11.39 -5.90
CA VAL A 125 0.86 -12.23 -7.05
C VAL A 125 2.09 -12.50 -7.91
N HIS A 126 2.34 -13.77 -8.20
CA HIS A 126 3.46 -14.19 -9.04
C HIS A 126 3.05 -14.24 -10.52
N ASP A 127 3.29 -13.16 -11.26
CA ASP A 127 3.11 -13.13 -12.72
C ASP A 127 4.46 -13.23 -13.45
N SER A 128 4.55 -14.10 -14.46
CA SER A 128 5.76 -14.32 -15.25
C SER A 128 5.81 -13.54 -16.57
N ALA A 129 4.73 -12.88 -16.97
CA ALA A 129 4.65 -12.16 -18.25
C ALA A 129 5.34 -10.78 -18.25
N GLY A 130 5.79 -10.32 -17.07
CA GLY A 130 6.37 -8.99 -16.86
C GLY A 130 5.34 -7.85 -16.92
N PRO A 131 5.71 -6.64 -16.49
CA PRO A 131 4.79 -5.50 -16.41
C PRO A 131 4.61 -4.85 -17.78
N ARG A 132 3.36 -4.72 -18.23
CA ARG A 132 3.01 -4.06 -19.49
C ARG A 132 2.58 -2.62 -19.25
N LEU A 133 3.03 -1.69 -20.08
CA LEU A 133 2.55 -0.31 -20.06
C LEU A 133 1.08 -0.27 -20.51
N ARG A 134 0.17 0.19 -19.64
CA ARG A 134 -1.28 0.24 -19.88
C ARG A 134 -1.74 1.59 -20.39
N THR A 135 -1.44 2.65 -19.64
CA THR A 135 -1.91 4.01 -19.96
C THR A 135 -0.78 5.01 -19.74
N VAL A 136 -0.89 6.12 -20.47
CA VAL A 136 -0.07 7.30 -20.25
C VAL A 136 -1.02 8.49 -20.11
N ASP A 137 -1.00 9.12 -18.96
CA ASP A 137 -1.89 10.21 -18.60
C ASP A 137 -1.08 11.50 -18.38
N LEU A 138 -1.61 12.62 -18.85
CA LEU A 138 -1.00 13.93 -18.62
C LEU A 138 -1.33 14.40 -17.19
N LEU A 139 -0.31 14.66 -16.38
CA LEU A 139 -0.49 15.26 -15.04
C LEU A 139 -0.43 16.78 -15.10
N ASP A 140 0.56 17.31 -15.81
CA ASP A 140 0.75 18.74 -16.08
C ASP A 140 1.43 18.94 -17.44
N SER A 141 1.80 20.17 -17.81
CA SER A 141 2.43 20.45 -19.11
C SER A 141 3.80 19.80 -19.33
N THR A 142 4.39 19.20 -18.30
CA THR A 142 5.75 18.64 -18.27
C THR A 142 5.82 17.25 -17.62
N SER A 143 4.77 16.79 -16.94
CA SER A 143 4.74 15.54 -16.18
C SER A 143 3.71 14.58 -16.76
N LEU A 144 4.15 13.35 -16.98
CA LEU A 144 3.36 12.24 -17.51
C LEU A 144 3.29 11.12 -16.48
N ARG A 145 2.11 10.55 -16.25
CA ARG A 145 1.94 9.33 -15.48
C ARG A 145 1.92 8.14 -16.42
N LEU A 146 2.83 7.18 -16.21
CA LEU A 146 2.86 5.90 -16.91
C LEU A 146 2.31 4.83 -15.96
N SER A 147 1.18 4.21 -16.30
CA SER A 147 0.57 3.15 -15.49
C SER A 147 0.87 1.78 -16.09
N PHE A 148 1.27 0.82 -15.25
CA PHE A 148 1.63 -0.54 -15.65
C PHE A 148 0.56 -1.56 -15.23
N SER A 149 0.62 -2.75 -15.82
CA SER A 149 -0.35 -3.82 -15.55
C SER A 149 -0.12 -4.56 -14.24
N GLN A 150 1.04 -4.38 -13.63
CA GLN A 150 1.51 -5.05 -12.43
C GLN A 150 2.41 -4.09 -11.63
N PRO A 151 2.57 -4.31 -10.32
CA PRO A 151 3.55 -3.58 -9.53
C PRO A 151 4.98 -3.81 -10.03
N LEU A 152 5.72 -2.71 -10.13
CA LEU A 152 7.13 -2.68 -10.47
C LEU A 152 7.99 -2.95 -9.24
N ASP A 153 9.16 -3.57 -9.46
CA ASP A 153 10.15 -3.79 -8.42
C ASP A 153 10.88 -2.48 -8.06
N PRO A 154 10.76 -2.00 -6.80
CA PRO A 154 11.46 -0.81 -6.36
C PRO A 154 12.99 -0.95 -6.33
N ALA A 155 13.53 -2.17 -6.28
CA ALA A 155 14.98 -2.41 -6.29
C ALA A 155 15.60 -2.20 -7.68
N THR A 156 14.79 -2.25 -8.74
CA THR A 156 15.23 -2.08 -10.13
C THR A 156 14.46 -0.94 -10.80
N PRO A 157 14.63 0.32 -10.35
CA PRO A 157 13.86 1.45 -10.88
C PRO A 157 14.21 1.73 -12.35
N LEU A 158 13.21 2.18 -13.10
CA LEU A 158 13.40 2.72 -14.46
C LEU A 158 14.07 4.09 -14.38
N ASP A 159 15.03 4.32 -15.26
CA ASP A 159 15.77 5.58 -15.37
C ASP A 159 15.45 6.33 -16.68
N THR A 160 16.07 7.49 -16.86
CA THR A 160 15.92 8.33 -18.06
C THR A 160 16.55 7.70 -19.32
N ALA A 161 17.40 6.69 -19.18
CA ALA A 161 17.98 5.97 -20.33
C ALA A 161 16.99 4.95 -20.90
N ARG A 162 16.20 4.32 -20.03
CA ARG A 162 15.19 3.30 -20.35
C ARG A 162 13.84 3.86 -20.77
N VAL A 163 13.56 5.13 -20.45
CA VAL A 163 12.33 5.82 -20.87
C VAL A 163 12.63 6.85 -21.94
N ARG A 164 11.96 6.76 -23.09
CA ARG A 164 12.09 7.70 -24.21
C ARG A 164 10.73 8.24 -24.61
N VAL A 165 10.68 9.53 -24.90
CA VAL A 165 9.48 10.23 -25.38
C VAL A 165 9.80 10.81 -26.76
N PHE A 166 8.88 10.60 -27.71
CA PHE A 166 9.00 11.12 -29.08
C PHE A 166 7.74 11.91 -29.41
N ALA A 167 7.87 13.11 -29.96
CA ALA A 167 6.72 13.83 -30.52
C ALA A 167 6.33 13.18 -31.85
N LEU A 168 5.03 13.13 -32.13
CA LEU A 168 4.48 12.64 -33.38
C LEU A 168 3.89 13.80 -34.18
N PRO A 169 3.94 13.74 -35.53
CA PRO A 169 4.30 12.58 -36.36
C PRO A 169 5.79 12.42 -36.69
N ASP A 170 6.61 13.44 -36.44
CA ASP A 170 8.01 13.51 -36.88
C ASP A 170 8.98 12.63 -36.07
N SER A 171 8.52 11.99 -35.01
CA SER A 171 9.32 11.15 -34.10
C SER A 171 10.50 11.92 -33.47
N THR A 172 10.37 13.24 -33.30
CA THR A 172 11.40 14.06 -32.68
C THR A 172 11.57 13.69 -31.19
N PRO A 173 12.80 13.43 -30.71
CA PRO A 173 13.01 13.03 -29.33
C PRO A 173 12.77 14.21 -28.38
N VAL A 174 11.88 14.02 -27.40
CA VAL A 174 11.65 14.97 -26.30
C VAL A 174 12.54 14.57 -25.13
N ALA A 175 13.35 15.51 -24.64
CA ALA A 175 14.28 15.25 -23.55
C ALA A 175 13.54 14.92 -22.24
N VAL A 176 13.77 13.71 -21.72
CA VAL A 176 13.30 13.29 -20.40
C VAL A 176 14.30 13.77 -19.33
N THR A 177 13.80 14.56 -18.39
CA THR A 177 14.59 15.14 -17.30
C THR A 177 14.66 14.19 -16.10
N ALA A 178 13.54 13.55 -15.76
CA ALA A 178 13.47 12.65 -14.61
C ALA A 178 12.43 11.54 -14.82
N VAL A 179 12.68 10.39 -14.20
CA VAL A 179 11.71 9.30 -14.01
C VAL A 179 11.61 9.06 -12.51
N LEU A 180 10.44 9.29 -11.96
CA LEU A 180 10.19 9.35 -10.52
C LEU A 180 9.18 8.29 -10.11
N SER A 181 9.43 7.66 -8.95
CA SER A 181 8.39 6.87 -8.29
C SER A 181 7.32 7.79 -7.69
N PRO A 182 6.11 7.27 -7.43
CA PRO A 182 5.02 8.08 -6.88
C PRO A 182 5.41 8.74 -5.55
N ALA A 183 6.06 7.99 -4.66
CA ALA A 183 6.52 8.52 -3.37
C ALA A 183 7.53 9.68 -3.51
N VAL A 184 8.44 9.61 -4.49
CA VAL A 184 9.42 10.69 -4.73
C VAL A 184 8.71 11.90 -5.33
N TYR A 185 7.83 11.70 -6.31
CA TYR A 185 7.05 12.76 -6.94
C TYR A 185 6.17 13.50 -5.93
N ASP A 186 5.46 12.77 -5.07
CA ASP A 186 4.60 13.35 -4.03
C ASP A 186 5.41 14.16 -3.02
N SER A 187 6.61 13.67 -2.65
CA SER A 187 7.52 14.39 -1.76
C SER A 187 8.00 15.71 -2.37
N LEU A 188 8.38 15.71 -3.66
CA LEU A 188 8.80 16.93 -4.36
C LEU A 188 7.65 17.93 -4.48
N THR A 189 6.48 17.45 -4.90
CA THR A 189 5.27 18.28 -5.03
C THR A 189 4.86 18.89 -3.69
N ALA A 190 4.92 18.12 -2.60
CA ALA A 190 4.63 18.63 -1.26
C ALA A 190 5.63 19.70 -0.81
N ARG A 191 6.92 19.53 -1.11
CA ARG A 191 7.96 20.53 -0.83
C ARG A 191 7.75 21.82 -1.62
N GLU A 192 7.40 21.71 -2.89
CA GLU A 192 7.09 22.87 -3.74
C GLU A 192 5.87 23.63 -3.24
N ARG A 193 4.79 22.94 -2.88
CA ARG A 193 3.61 23.55 -2.26
C ARG A 193 3.95 24.24 -0.95
N ALA A 194 4.71 23.60 -0.06
CA ALA A 194 5.13 24.20 1.20
C ALA A 194 5.98 25.47 1.00
N ARG A 195 6.85 25.49 -0.02
CA ARG A 195 7.61 26.68 -0.41
C ARG A 195 6.71 27.80 -0.93
N ALA A 196 5.78 27.47 -1.83
CA ALA A 196 4.81 28.44 -2.36
C ALA A 196 3.94 29.04 -1.24
N ASP A 197 3.48 28.22 -0.29
CA ASP A 197 2.70 28.66 0.85
C ASP A 197 3.51 29.53 1.81
N SER A 198 4.80 29.26 1.94
CA SER A 198 5.72 30.10 2.74
C SER A 198 5.96 31.45 2.08
N LEU A 199 6.14 31.49 0.75
CA LEU A 199 6.28 32.74 -0.01
C LEU A 199 4.99 33.57 0.00
N ARG A 200 3.82 32.92 -0.13
CA ARG A 200 2.52 33.59 0.01
C ARG A 200 2.35 34.19 1.39
N ARG A 201 2.66 33.43 2.46
CA ARG A 201 2.63 33.95 3.83
C ARG A 201 3.59 35.11 4.04
N ALA A 202 4.81 35.02 3.51
CA ALA A 202 5.77 36.12 3.57
C ALA A 202 5.24 37.39 2.88
N ALA A 203 4.68 37.26 1.67
CA ALA A 203 4.06 38.36 0.94
C ALA A 203 2.82 38.94 1.65
N ASP A 204 2.03 38.11 2.33
CA ASP A 204 0.86 38.55 3.11
C ASP A 204 1.29 39.31 4.38
N THR A 205 2.37 38.87 5.05
CA THR A 205 2.94 39.58 6.21
C THR A 205 3.57 40.93 5.87
N THR A 206 4.01 41.16 4.63
CA THR A 206 4.41 42.49 4.14
C THR A 206 3.24 43.34 3.66
N ALA A 207 2.10 42.74 3.29
CA ALA A 207 0.91 43.45 2.83
C ALA A 207 -0.02 43.92 3.96
N LYS A 208 0.04 43.32 5.16
CA LYS A 208 -0.74 43.75 6.33
C LYS A 208 0.09 43.83 7.61
N ARG A 209 0.85 44.91 7.76
CA ARG A 209 1.03 45.54 9.08
C ARG A 209 -0.22 46.37 9.37
N ASP A 210 -1.33 45.68 9.63
CA ASP A 210 -2.56 46.34 10.06
C ASP A 210 -2.42 46.61 11.56
N THR A 211 -2.07 47.83 11.94
CA THR A 211 -1.88 48.29 13.32
C THR A 211 -3.20 48.45 14.10
N THR A 212 -4.23 47.70 13.73
CA THR A 212 -5.57 47.76 14.34
C THR A 212 -5.98 46.46 15.04
N ALA A 213 -5.06 45.50 15.22
CA ALA A 213 -5.32 44.31 16.03
C ALA A 213 -5.54 44.69 17.51
N ARG A 214 -6.83 44.85 17.84
CA ARG A 214 -7.36 44.95 19.21
C ARG A 214 -6.74 43.84 20.07
N ALA A 215 -6.15 44.24 21.19
CA ALA A 215 -5.51 43.33 22.14
C ALA A 215 -6.42 42.12 22.45
N PRO A 216 -5.88 40.89 22.48
CA PRO A 216 -6.67 39.72 22.82
C PRO A 216 -7.22 39.90 24.24
N ASN A 217 -8.53 39.80 24.37
CA ASN A 217 -9.22 40.01 25.63
C ASN A 217 -8.84 38.87 26.59
N LEU A 218 -7.90 39.13 27.50
CA LEU A 218 -7.35 38.15 28.45
C LEU A 218 -8.44 37.39 29.23
N ALA A 219 -9.59 38.03 29.47
CA ALA A 219 -10.73 37.40 30.12
C ALA A 219 -11.29 36.17 29.37
N GLN A 220 -11.31 36.18 28.03
CA GLN A 220 -11.79 35.04 27.23
C GLN A 220 -10.77 33.89 27.18
N ALA A 221 -9.47 34.20 27.22
CA ALA A 221 -8.42 33.19 27.27
C ALA A 221 -8.35 32.47 28.63
N VAL A 222 -8.69 33.16 29.72
CA VAL A 222 -8.78 32.56 31.06
C VAL A 222 -10.06 31.72 31.20
N ALA A 223 -11.19 32.17 30.64
CA ALA A 223 -12.44 31.40 30.62
C ALA A 223 -12.30 30.07 29.84
N ALA A 224 -11.58 30.07 28.71
CA ALA A 224 -11.30 28.85 27.93
C ALA A 224 -10.36 27.86 28.65
N ARG A 225 -9.54 28.33 29.61
CA ARG A 225 -8.68 27.48 30.46
C ARG A 225 -9.40 26.92 31.69
N GLN A 226 -10.57 27.45 32.05
CA GLN A 226 -11.34 27.05 33.24
C GLN A 226 -12.56 26.18 32.90
N ALA A 227 -12.85 25.96 31.61
CA ALA A 227 -13.86 24.99 31.21
C ALA A 227 -13.37 23.56 31.51
N PRO A 228 -14.08 22.75 32.33
CA PRO A 228 -13.74 21.35 32.50
C PRO A 228 -13.92 20.63 31.16
N ALA A 229 -12.83 20.11 30.60
CA ALA A 229 -12.88 19.26 29.43
C ALA A 229 -13.73 18.02 29.76
N ALA A 230 -14.94 17.94 29.21
CA ALA A 230 -15.74 16.73 29.26
C ALA A 230 -14.96 15.62 28.55
N ALA A 231 -14.42 14.68 29.34
CA ALA A 231 -13.75 13.51 28.82
C ALA A 231 -14.76 12.69 28.00
N PRO A 232 -14.45 12.32 26.74
CA PRO A 232 -15.30 11.41 25.99
C PRO A 232 -15.38 10.05 26.72
N PRO A 233 -16.52 9.35 26.67
CA PRO A 233 -16.67 8.05 27.33
C PRO A 233 -15.62 7.08 26.80
N ALA A 234 -14.88 6.47 27.71
CA ALA A 234 -13.88 5.45 27.40
C ALA A 234 -14.56 4.28 26.67
N ALA A 235 -14.22 4.11 25.40
CA ALA A 235 -14.58 2.92 24.65
C ALA A 235 -13.98 1.69 25.35
N PRO A 236 -14.67 0.54 25.38
CA PRO A 236 -14.16 -0.68 26.00
C PRO A 236 -12.83 -1.05 25.35
N ALA A 237 -11.82 -1.25 26.20
CA ALA A 237 -10.49 -1.70 25.80
C ALA A 237 -10.55 -3.16 25.30
N GLY A 238 -11.06 -3.37 24.10
CA GLY A 238 -10.57 -4.47 23.27
C GLY A 238 -9.10 -4.18 23.01
N SER A 239 -8.21 -5.14 23.27
CA SER A 239 -6.78 -5.04 22.99
C SER A 239 -6.59 -4.49 21.58
N ALA A 240 -6.25 -3.21 21.46
CA ALA A 240 -5.94 -2.62 20.17
C ALA A 240 -4.77 -3.44 19.64
N ALA A 241 -5.00 -4.19 18.57
CA ALA A 241 -3.97 -4.91 17.85
C ALA A 241 -2.74 -4.00 17.73
N ASP A 242 -1.56 -4.48 18.11
CA ASP A 242 -0.31 -3.71 18.04
C ASP A 242 0.10 -3.52 16.56
N THR A 243 -0.60 -2.61 15.89
CA THR A 243 -0.35 -2.20 14.51
C THR A 243 1.00 -1.47 14.37
N SER A 244 1.68 -1.14 15.47
CA SER A 244 2.99 -0.51 15.43
C SER A 244 4.06 -1.50 14.93
N ARG A 245 3.97 -2.77 15.36
CA ARG A 245 4.86 -3.84 14.88
C ARG A 245 4.68 -4.09 13.39
N ILE A 246 3.44 -4.24 12.92
CA ILE A 246 3.14 -4.43 11.50
C ILE A 246 3.67 -3.24 10.67
N ARG A 247 3.46 -2.00 11.13
CA ARG A 247 4.02 -0.82 10.46
C ARG A 247 5.55 -0.80 10.44
N LYS A 248 6.22 -1.29 11.48
CA LYS A 248 7.69 -1.45 11.48
C LYS A 248 8.13 -2.49 10.47
N LEU A 249 7.47 -3.65 10.41
CA LEU A 249 7.77 -4.70 9.44
C LEU A 249 7.60 -4.18 8.03
N LEU A 250 6.43 -3.61 7.67
CA LEU A 250 6.15 -3.07 6.34
C LEU A 250 7.21 -2.07 5.84
N ARG A 251 7.81 -1.28 6.73
CA ARG A 251 8.90 -0.34 6.39
C ARG A 251 10.24 -1.00 6.08
N GLN A 252 10.43 -2.27 6.43
CA GLN A 252 11.67 -3.00 6.12
C GLN A 252 11.80 -3.30 4.63
N ARG A 253 10.69 -3.33 3.89
CA ARG A 253 10.68 -3.62 2.46
C ARG A 253 10.13 -2.42 1.68
N PRO A 254 10.82 -1.95 0.62
CA PRO A 254 10.31 -0.88 -0.22
C PRO A 254 8.89 -1.17 -0.72
N THR A 255 8.04 -0.15 -0.76
CA THR A 255 6.66 -0.27 -1.23
C THR A 255 6.62 -0.39 -2.76
N PRO A 256 6.04 -1.49 -3.30
CA PRO A 256 5.80 -1.62 -4.73
C PRO A 256 4.90 -0.50 -5.24
N PHE A 257 5.07 -0.14 -6.52
CA PHE A 257 4.22 0.84 -7.18
C PHE A 257 3.89 0.36 -8.59
N ASP A 258 2.72 0.70 -9.09
CA ASP A 258 2.21 0.31 -10.40
C ASP A 258 2.33 1.41 -11.45
N HIS A 259 2.79 2.60 -11.06
CA HIS A 259 2.95 3.73 -11.97
C HIS A 259 4.22 4.53 -11.69
N LEU A 260 4.66 5.25 -12.72
CA LEU A 260 5.81 6.15 -12.68
C LEU A 260 5.41 7.53 -13.19
N VAL A 261 6.12 8.56 -12.72
CA VAL A 261 5.98 9.91 -13.23
C VAL A 261 7.22 10.28 -14.03
N VAL A 262 7.02 10.61 -15.29
CA VAL A 262 8.08 11.02 -16.22
C VAL A 262 7.98 12.52 -16.41
N GLN A 263 9.07 13.23 -16.13
CA GLN A 263 9.18 14.66 -16.36
C GLN A 263 9.98 14.93 -17.63
N VAL A 264 9.42 15.73 -18.53
CA VAL A 264 10.08 16.20 -19.75
C VAL A 264 10.59 17.63 -19.58
N ARG A 265 11.64 17.97 -20.32
CA ARG A 265 12.25 19.31 -20.28
C ARG A 265 11.36 20.37 -20.93
N GLU A 266 10.75 20.02 -22.05
CA GLU A 266 9.93 20.93 -22.84
C GLU A 266 8.46 20.77 -22.49
N LYS A 267 7.70 21.86 -22.58
CA LYS A 267 6.25 21.80 -22.38
C LYS A 267 5.61 21.03 -23.53
N LEU A 268 4.78 20.07 -23.18
CA LEU A 268 4.01 19.28 -24.12
C LEU A 268 2.97 20.18 -24.79
N VAL A 269 2.94 20.14 -26.12
CA VAL A 269 2.09 21.00 -26.94
C VAL A 269 0.65 20.46 -26.92
N PRO A 270 -0.35 21.28 -26.55
CA PRO A 270 -1.74 20.84 -26.58
C PRO A 270 -2.21 20.49 -27.99
N GLY A 271 -2.95 19.39 -28.13
CA GLY A 271 -3.38 18.83 -29.41
C GLY A 271 -2.34 17.92 -30.09
N SER A 272 -1.09 17.92 -29.63
CA SER A 272 -0.05 17.03 -30.18
C SER A 272 -0.12 15.62 -29.58
N LYS A 273 0.47 14.67 -30.33
CA LYS A 273 0.61 13.27 -29.89
C LYS A 273 2.06 12.98 -29.56
N TYR A 274 2.29 12.14 -28.56
CA TYR A 274 3.62 11.71 -28.13
C TYR A 274 3.65 10.18 -28.01
N LEU A 275 4.70 9.55 -28.51
CA LEU A 275 4.99 8.13 -28.29
C LEU A 275 5.94 7.98 -27.11
N ILE A 276 5.55 7.21 -26.11
CA ILE A 276 6.36 6.89 -24.95
C ILE A 276 6.81 5.44 -25.08
N ARG A 277 8.12 5.19 -24.93
CA ARG A 277 8.72 3.86 -24.88
C ARG A 277 9.40 3.66 -23.54
N ALA A 278 9.05 2.59 -22.85
CA ALA A 278 9.69 2.16 -21.61
C ALA A 278 10.34 0.79 -21.84
N ARG A 279 11.64 0.67 -21.56
CA ARG A 279 12.40 -0.58 -21.77
C ARG A 279 12.82 -1.19 -20.46
N GLY A 280 12.75 -2.51 -20.38
CA GLY A 280 13.25 -3.26 -19.23
C GLY A 280 12.49 -2.99 -17.93
N ALA A 281 11.18 -2.74 -18.00
CA ALA A 281 10.35 -2.60 -16.82
C ALA A 281 10.25 -3.96 -16.12
N THR A 282 10.60 -4.03 -14.84
CA THR A 282 10.73 -5.30 -14.09
C THR A 282 9.66 -5.39 -13.01
N ASN A 283 8.97 -6.54 -12.93
CA ASN A 283 7.98 -6.79 -11.88
C ASN A 283 8.62 -7.41 -10.62
N LEU A 284 7.80 -7.64 -9.59
CA LEU A 284 8.24 -8.21 -8.30
C LEU A 284 8.85 -9.62 -8.38
N ASN A 285 8.64 -10.33 -9.50
CA ASN A 285 9.21 -11.65 -9.79
C ASN A 285 10.53 -11.60 -10.57
N GLY A 286 10.99 -10.41 -10.96
CA GLY A 286 12.15 -10.24 -11.83
C GLY A 286 11.85 -10.44 -13.32
N ALA A 287 10.59 -10.64 -13.72
CA ALA A 287 10.23 -10.69 -15.13
C ALA A 287 10.23 -9.27 -15.73
N SER A 288 10.88 -9.11 -16.88
CA SER A 288 11.11 -7.82 -17.52
C SER A 288 10.47 -7.76 -18.90
N THR A 289 9.81 -6.64 -19.22
CA THR A 289 9.11 -6.43 -20.49
C THR A 289 9.30 -5.00 -21.00
N ASP A 290 9.36 -4.85 -22.33
CA ASP A 290 9.35 -3.56 -23.02
C ASP A 290 7.91 -3.14 -23.34
N GLY A 291 7.62 -1.84 -23.23
CA GLY A 291 6.29 -1.28 -23.46
C GLY A 291 6.34 0.00 -24.28
N GLN A 292 5.27 0.24 -25.03
CA GLN A 292 5.07 1.50 -25.74
C GLN A 292 3.60 1.92 -25.66
N ALA A 293 3.36 3.22 -25.56
CA ALA A 293 2.03 3.79 -25.53
C ALA A 293 2.04 5.19 -26.16
N VAL A 294 0.90 5.61 -26.70
CA VAL A 294 0.72 6.93 -27.29
C VAL A 294 -0.12 7.78 -26.36
N LEU A 295 0.37 8.98 -26.07
CA LEU A 295 -0.36 10.03 -25.38
C LEU A 295 -0.88 11.04 -26.39
N ALA A 296 -2.15 11.41 -26.29
CA ALA A 296 -2.71 12.58 -26.96
C ALA A 296 -2.92 13.70 -25.93
N VAL A 297 -2.27 14.84 -26.12
CA VAL A 297 -2.40 15.98 -25.21
C VAL A 297 -3.73 16.69 -25.52
N PRO A 298 -4.66 16.81 -24.56
CA PRO A 298 -5.94 17.47 -24.81
C PRO A 298 -5.75 18.95 -25.10
N VAL A 299 -6.52 19.48 -26.05
CA VAL A 299 -6.60 20.92 -26.31
C VAL A 299 -7.45 21.54 -25.19
N PRO A 300 -6.98 22.59 -24.48
CA PRO A 300 -7.76 23.26 -23.46
C PRO A 300 -9.04 23.79 -24.10
N LYS A 301 -10.20 23.49 -23.49
CA LYS A 301 -11.44 24.14 -23.90
C LYS A 301 -11.29 25.64 -23.63
N PRO A 302 -11.65 26.52 -24.59
CA PRO A 302 -11.62 27.95 -24.35
C PRO A 302 -12.49 28.28 -23.14
N ALA A 303 -11.99 29.15 -22.26
CA ALA A 303 -12.76 29.65 -21.14
C ALA A 303 -14.03 30.30 -21.68
N ARG A 304 -15.19 29.98 -21.10
CA ARG A 304 -16.45 30.59 -21.48
C ARG A 304 -16.39 32.06 -21.04
N ASP A 305 -16.26 32.97 -22.00
CA ASP A 305 -16.34 34.41 -21.76
C ASP A 305 -17.65 34.71 -21.04
N THR A 306 -17.54 34.99 -19.74
CA THR A 306 -18.67 35.41 -18.92
C THR A 306 -18.60 36.93 -18.81
N VAL A 307 -18.70 37.62 -19.95
CA VAL A 307 -19.02 39.05 -19.97
C VAL A 307 -20.54 39.14 -20.19
N PRO A 308 -21.31 39.62 -19.20
CA PRO A 308 -22.75 39.83 -19.38
C PRO A 308 -22.99 40.80 -20.54
N ALA A 309 -23.84 40.41 -21.49
CA ALA A 309 -24.26 41.28 -22.59
C ALA A 309 -24.92 42.56 -22.02
N PRO A 310 -24.66 43.75 -22.56
CA PRO A 310 -25.33 44.97 -22.14
C PRO A 310 -26.83 44.86 -22.34
N ALA A 311 -27.61 45.26 -21.33
CA ALA A 311 -29.07 45.21 -21.38
C ALA A 311 -29.62 46.09 -22.52
N PRO A 312 -30.62 45.62 -23.29
CA PRO A 312 -31.20 46.41 -24.37
C PRO A 312 -31.98 47.60 -23.82
N THR A 313 -31.66 48.80 -24.31
CA THR A 313 -32.38 50.05 -23.99
C THR A 313 -33.83 49.98 -24.46
N ARG A 314 -34.77 50.06 -23.52
CA ARG A 314 -36.22 50.15 -23.77
C ARG A 314 -36.53 51.44 -24.53
N ARG A 315 -37.11 51.33 -25.74
CA ARG A 315 -37.72 52.48 -26.43
C ARG A 315 -39.00 52.92 -25.70
N PRO A 316 -39.25 54.24 -25.54
CA PRO A 316 -40.47 54.72 -24.91
C PRO A 316 -41.69 54.52 -25.83
N PRO A 317 -42.89 54.24 -25.28
CA PRO A 317 -44.12 54.09 -26.05
C PRO A 317 -44.64 55.44 -26.56
N LYS A 318 -45.26 55.41 -27.74
CA LYS A 318 -45.82 56.59 -28.42
C LYS A 318 -47.22 56.93 -27.83
N PRO A 319 -47.52 58.20 -27.53
CA PRO A 319 -48.80 58.65 -26.95
C PRO A 319 -49.96 58.68 -27.98
N PRO A 320 -51.23 58.82 -27.53
CA PRO A 320 -52.44 58.21 -28.11
C PRO A 320 -52.95 58.83 -29.41
#